data_AF-A0A941A815-F1
#
_entry.id   AF-A0A941A815-F1
#
_cell.length_a   1.000
_cell.length_b   1.000
_cell.length_c   1.000
_cell.angle_alpha   90.00
_cell.angle_beta   90.00
_cell.angle_gamma   90.00
#
_symmetry.space_group_name_H-M   'P 1'
#
loop_
_entity.id
_entity.type
_entity.pdbx_description
1 polymer ?
#
loop_
_entity_poly.entity_id
_entity_poly.type
_entity_poly.pdbx_seq_one_letter_code
_entity_poly.pdbx_strand_id
1 'polypeptide(L)'
;MSLAVIDAREWQNVFDLRTGQKRTDNSPKIQMVKDVLDKHPFPGDTDERGNKWVTDTALDLVRRYSPDFAFLIYAQQYYSFRFNHPAEDERAKLIDDVFAEIERFTKESGFFPVVVGTGDMIAVKDYINLSRLDGLAITSHWLTRYAGLYDISDNDMRYLRKVIGIERLVSKEEFISLFSDAMVDSERLPEYLAVACEGYCFRATLFRYRQDLVR
;
A
#
# COMPACT_ATOMS: atom_id res chain seq x y z
N MET A 1 -5.97 -14.00 -19.80
CA MET A 1 -7.16 -14.12 -18.93
C MET A 1 -6.78 -13.53 -17.58
N SER A 2 -7.50 -12.53 -17.07
CA SER A 2 -7.10 -11.76 -15.88
C SER A 2 -8.06 -12.08 -14.74
N LEU A 3 -7.75 -13.12 -13.96
CA LEU A 3 -8.58 -13.56 -12.84
C LEU A 3 -7.89 -13.28 -11.51
N ALA A 4 -8.68 -13.01 -10.48
CA ALA A 4 -8.25 -13.00 -9.09
C ALA A 4 -9.07 -13.98 -8.26
N VAL A 5 -8.42 -14.67 -7.34
CA VAL A 5 -9.07 -15.41 -6.26
C VAL A 5 -8.91 -14.55 -5.01
N ILE A 6 -10.02 -14.18 -4.39
CA ILE A 6 -10.04 -13.45 -3.13
C ILE A 6 -10.52 -14.40 -2.05
N ASP A 7 -9.74 -14.53 -1.00
CA ASP A 7 -10.01 -15.33 0.19
C ASP A 7 -10.23 -14.42 1.39
N ALA A 8 -11.40 -14.53 2.02
CA ALA A 8 -11.77 -13.81 3.24
C ALA A 8 -11.89 -14.76 4.45
N ARG A 9 -11.21 -15.90 4.41
CA ARG A 9 -11.29 -17.08 5.30
C ARG A 9 -12.63 -17.80 5.25
N GLU A 10 -13.74 -17.09 5.41
CA GLU A 10 -15.09 -17.67 5.42
C GLU A 10 -15.59 -18.02 4.01
N TRP A 11 -15.02 -17.38 3.00
CA TRP A 11 -15.37 -17.61 1.61
C TRP A 11 -14.21 -17.31 0.67
N GLN A 12 -14.25 -17.98 -0.47
CA GLN A 12 -13.36 -17.72 -1.60
C GLN A 12 -14.17 -17.42 -2.86
N ASN A 13 -13.90 -16.30 -3.50
CA ASN A 13 -14.57 -15.88 -4.73
C ASN A 13 -13.56 -15.62 -5.85
N VAL A 14 -14.00 -15.89 -7.08
CA VAL A 14 -13.21 -15.61 -8.30
C VAL A 14 -13.78 -14.37 -8.95
N PHE A 15 -12.91 -13.46 -9.38
CA PHE A 15 -13.28 -12.21 -10.04
C PHE A 15 -12.51 -12.03 -11.33
N ASP A 16 -13.14 -11.38 -12.32
CA ASP A 16 -12.44 -10.82 -13.47
C ASP A 16 -11.80 -9.49 -13.04
N LEU A 17 -10.48 -9.39 -13.17
CA LEU A 17 -9.72 -8.20 -12.75
C LEU A 17 -9.97 -6.97 -13.63
N ARG A 18 -10.47 -7.13 -14.85
CA ARG A 18 -10.76 -6.00 -15.75
C ARG A 18 -12.12 -5.40 -15.45
N THR A 19 -13.12 -6.24 -15.16
CA THR A 19 -14.50 -5.78 -14.95
C THR A 19 -14.90 -5.71 -13.49
N GLY A 20 -14.14 -6.34 -12.59
CA GLY A 20 -14.49 -6.50 -11.18
C GLY A 20 -15.65 -7.48 -10.94
N GLN A 21 -16.19 -8.11 -11.98
CA GLN A 21 -17.35 -8.98 -11.85
C GLN A 21 -16.97 -10.34 -11.29
N LYS A 22 -17.85 -10.89 -10.44
CA LYS A 22 -17.72 -12.25 -9.94
C LYS A 22 -17.83 -13.27 -11.08
N ARG A 23 -17.04 -14.33 -10.96
CA ARG A 23 -16.90 -15.42 -11.92
C ARG A 23 -17.14 -16.76 -11.23
N THR A 24 -17.54 -17.77 -11.99
CA THR A 24 -17.77 -19.15 -11.52
C THR A 24 -16.77 -20.13 -12.10
N ASP A 25 -15.70 -19.64 -12.74
CA ASP A 25 -14.61 -20.43 -13.29
C ASP A 25 -14.00 -21.35 -12.22
N ASN A 26 -13.82 -22.63 -12.54
CA ASN A 26 -13.30 -23.64 -11.61
C ASN A 26 -12.22 -24.53 -12.24
N SER A 27 -11.29 -23.93 -12.97
CA SER A 27 -10.18 -24.67 -13.59
C SER A 27 -9.27 -25.32 -12.53
N PRO A 28 -8.49 -26.35 -12.88
CA PRO A 28 -7.53 -26.97 -11.94
C PRO A 28 -6.55 -25.97 -11.31
N LYS A 29 -6.15 -24.93 -12.05
CA LYS A 29 -5.28 -23.85 -11.52
C LYS A 29 -6.01 -23.02 -10.46
N ILE A 30 -7.29 -22.72 -10.66
CA ILE A 30 -8.10 -21.99 -9.69
C ILE A 30 -8.27 -22.83 -8.42
N GLN A 31 -8.59 -24.12 -8.57
CA GLN A 31 -8.71 -25.01 -7.42
C GLN A 31 -7.38 -25.14 -6.66
N MET A 32 -6.26 -25.25 -7.37
CA MET A 32 -4.93 -25.26 -6.75
C MET A 32 -4.69 -24.00 -5.91
N VAL A 33 -4.99 -22.81 -6.43
CA VAL A 33 -4.82 -21.55 -5.68
C VAL A 33 -5.73 -21.53 -4.45
N LYS A 34 -6.99 -21.91 -4.60
CA LYS A 34 -7.94 -22.02 -3.48
C LYS A 34 -7.44 -22.94 -2.37
N ASP A 35 -6.94 -24.12 -2.75
CA ASP A 35 -6.39 -25.11 -1.82
C ASP A 35 -5.08 -24.64 -1.13
N VAL A 36 -4.34 -23.72 -1.75
CA VAL A 36 -3.19 -23.07 -1.11
C VAL A 36 -3.69 -22.05 -0.10
N LEU A 37 -4.59 -21.15 -0.50
CA LEU A 37 -5.11 -20.09 0.37
C LEU A 37 -5.84 -20.66 1.60
N ASP A 38 -6.63 -21.73 1.43
CA ASP A 38 -7.31 -22.44 2.53
C ASP A 38 -6.32 -23.01 3.57
N LYS A 39 -5.15 -23.47 3.12
CA LYS A 39 -4.12 -24.03 4.02
C LYS A 39 -3.31 -22.97 4.74
N HIS A 40 -3.24 -21.77 4.17
CA HIS A 40 -2.47 -20.65 4.68
C HIS A 40 -3.41 -19.46 4.90
N PRO A 41 -4.32 -19.51 5.90
CA PRO A 41 -5.22 -18.39 6.16
C PRO A 41 -4.43 -17.16 6.59
N PHE A 42 -4.72 -16.00 5.99
CA PHE A 42 -4.06 -14.73 6.31
C PHE A 42 -4.19 -14.44 7.81
N PRO A 43 -3.10 -14.24 8.59
CA PRO A 43 -3.17 -14.17 10.05
C PRO A 43 -3.74 -12.83 10.56
N GLY A 44 -3.64 -11.76 9.78
CA GLY A 44 -4.04 -10.41 10.15
C GLY A 44 -2.90 -9.41 9.96
N ASP A 45 -3.22 -8.13 9.77
CA ASP A 45 -2.25 -7.09 9.39
C ASP A 45 -1.17 -6.81 10.46
N THR A 46 -1.51 -7.00 11.74
CA THR A 46 -0.61 -6.74 12.88
C THR A 46 -0.10 -8.01 13.55
N ASP A 47 -0.38 -9.19 12.98
CA ASP A 47 0.06 -10.47 13.54
C ASP A 47 1.55 -10.69 13.24
N GLU A 48 2.31 -11.13 14.25
CA GLU A 48 3.76 -11.33 14.13
C GLU A 48 4.15 -12.44 13.14
N ARG A 49 3.19 -13.30 12.76
CA ARG A 49 3.38 -14.39 11.81
C ARG A 49 3.25 -13.93 10.36
N GLY A 50 3.00 -12.65 10.10
CA GLY A 50 2.77 -12.12 8.75
C GLY A 50 3.87 -12.48 7.74
N ASN A 51 5.14 -12.27 8.10
CA ASN A 51 6.27 -12.59 7.22
C ASN A 51 6.34 -14.09 6.91
N LYS A 52 6.21 -14.92 7.95
CA LYS A 52 6.21 -16.38 7.81
C LYS A 52 5.07 -16.85 6.93
N TRP A 53 3.88 -16.27 7.10
CA TRP A 53 2.70 -16.59 6.30
C TRP A 53 2.93 -16.28 4.80
N VAL A 54 3.54 -15.15 4.46
CA VAL A 54 3.89 -14.82 3.06
C VAL A 54 4.77 -15.91 2.47
N THR A 55 5.85 -16.28 3.16
CA THR A 55 6.80 -17.29 2.68
C THR A 55 6.19 -18.69 2.59
N ASP A 56 5.43 -19.13 3.60
CA ASP A 56 4.80 -20.46 3.61
C ASP A 56 3.82 -20.59 2.43
N THR A 57 3.00 -19.56 2.21
CA THR A 57 2.05 -19.49 1.09
C THR A 57 2.79 -19.52 -0.25
N ALA A 58 3.85 -18.73 -0.38
CA ALA A 58 4.66 -18.66 -1.60
C ALA A 58 5.35 -19.98 -1.91
N LEU A 59 5.94 -20.65 -0.91
CA LEU A 59 6.61 -21.94 -1.09
C LEU A 59 5.64 -23.05 -1.48
N ASP A 60 4.40 -23.02 -1.00
CA ASP A 60 3.36 -23.97 -1.45
C ASP A 60 2.95 -23.69 -2.91
N LEU A 61 2.78 -22.42 -3.28
CA LEU A 61 2.54 -22.02 -4.68
C LEU A 61 3.69 -22.44 -5.59
N VAL A 62 4.95 -22.22 -5.18
CA VAL A 62 6.12 -22.63 -5.97
C VAL A 62 6.12 -24.15 -6.21
N ARG A 63 5.83 -24.93 -5.17
CA ARG A 63 5.77 -26.40 -5.28
C ARG A 63 4.67 -26.91 -6.22
N ARG A 64 3.51 -26.25 -6.25
CA ARG A 64 2.36 -26.73 -7.05
C ARG A 64 2.24 -26.12 -8.44
N TYR A 65 2.69 -24.87 -8.59
CA TYR A 65 2.54 -24.11 -9.82
C TYR A 65 3.85 -24.00 -10.61
N SER A 66 4.99 -24.08 -9.92
CA SER A 66 6.34 -23.92 -10.50
C SER A 66 6.47 -22.65 -11.36
N PRO A 67 6.24 -21.45 -10.80
CA PRO A 67 6.37 -20.21 -11.53
C PRO A 67 7.84 -19.94 -11.89
N ASP A 68 8.07 -19.20 -12.96
CA ASP A 68 9.41 -18.66 -13.30
C ASP A 68 9.71 -17.33 -12.59
N PHE A 69 8.68 -16.70 -12.01
CA PHE A 69 8.78 -15.41 -11.33
C PHE A 69 7.83 -15.37 -10.12
N ALA A 70 8.36 -14.93 -8.97
CA ALA A 70 7.59 -14.73 -7.75
C ALA A 70 7.79 -13.29 -7.25
N PHE A 71 6.67 -12.61 -6.96
CA PHE A 71 6.68 -11.27 -6.37
C PHE A 71 6.03 -11.35 -4.99
N LEU A 72 6.82 -11.12 -3.95
CA LEU A 72 6.40 -11.23 -2.55
C LEU A 72 6.44 -9.85 -1.90
N ILE A 73 5.34 -9.49 -1.22
CA ILE A 73 5.23 -8.25 -0.46
C ILE A 73 5.15 -8.60 1.02
N TYR A 74 6.15 -8.15 1.79
CA TYR A 74 6.16 -8.25 3.24
C TYR A 74 5.67 -6.90 3.81
N ALA A 75 4.45 -6.88 4.32
CA ALA A 75 3.81 -5.64 4.82
C ALA A 75 3.81 -5.53 6.36
N GLN A 76 4.24 -6.58 7.08
CA GLN A 76 4.15 -6.64 8.54
C GLN A 76 4.88 -5.49 9.23
N GLN A 77 6.06 -5.11 8.74
CA GLN A 77 6.86 -4.02 9.30
C GLN A 77 6.10 -2.70 9.22
N TYR A 78 5.50 -2.41 8.07
CA TYR A 78 4.70 -1.20 7.89
C TYR A 78 3.53 -1.13 8.89
N TYR A 79 2.75 -2.21 9.01
CA TYR A 79 1.61 -2.22 9.93
C TYR A 79 2.06 -2.15 11.40
N SER A 80 3.09 -2.90 11.76
CA SER A 80 3.64 -2.90 13.12
C SER A 80 4.16 -1.53 13.51
N PHE A 81 4.95 -0.88 12.65
CA PHE A 81 5.51 0.44 12.90
C PHE A 81 4.42 1.52 12.96
N ARG A 82 3.38 1.39 12.12
CA ARG A 82 2.27 2.35 12.05
C ARG A 82 1.33 2.28 13.23
N PHE A 83 1.02 1.09 13.74
CA PHE A 83 -0.06 0.88 14.70
C PHE A 83 0.41 0.48 16.09
N ASN A 84 1.56 -0.18 16.23
CA ASN A 84 2.05 -0.67 17.51
C ASN A 84 3.16 0.20 18.11
N HIS A 85 3.82 1.04 17.29
CA HIS A 85 4.95 1.89 17.71
C HIS A 85 6.02 1.13 18.53
N PRO A 86 6.57 0.02 18.00
CA PRO A 86 7.55 -0.79 18.71
C PRO A 86 8.82 -0.01 19.04
N ALA A 87 9.50 -0.43 20.11
CA ALA A 87 10.80 0.09 20.49
C ALA A 87 11.88 -0.22 19.43
N GLU A 88 13.04 0.44 19.47
CA GLU A 88 14.08 0.31 18.43
C GLU A 88 14.61 -1.13 18.28
N ASP A 89 14.75 -1.84 19.38
CA ASP A 89 15.17 -3.24 19.41
C ASP A 89 14.12 -4.17 18.78
N GLU A 90 12.84 -3.94 19.08
CA GLU A 90 11.73 -4.65 18.44
C GLU A 90 11.63 -4.33 16.95
N ARG A 91 11.89 -3.08 16.54
CA ARG A 91 11.96 -2.69 15.12
C ARG A 91 13.07 -3.42 14.39
N ALA A 92 14.27 -3.46 14.99
CA ALA A 92 15.41 -4.17 14.42
C ALA A 92 15.08 -5.66 14.25
N LYS A 93 14.49 -6.28 15.27
CA LYS A 93 14.03 -7.67 15.20
C LYS A 93 13.03 -7.91 14.07
N LEU A 94 12.01 -7.05 13.91
CA LEU A 94 11.03 -7.18 12.83
C LEU A 94 11.66 -7.08 11.43
N ILE A 95 12.74 -6.31 11.30
CA ILE A 95 13.52 -6.21 10.05
C ILE A 95 14.34 -7.49 9.85
N ASP A 96 15.04 -7.97 10.88
CA ASP A 96 15.81 -9.21 10.81
C ASP A 96 14.92 -10.41 10.46
N ASP A 97 13.71 -10.47 11.04
CA ASP A 97 12.74 -11.54 10.81
C ASP A 97 12.29 -11.61 9.34
N VAL A 98 12.13 -10.49 8.62
CA VAL A 98 11.79 -10.53 7.19
C VAL A 98 12.97 -10.97 6.34
N PHE A 99 14.20 -10.56 6.68
CA PHE A 99 15.38 -11.04 5.97
C PHE A 99 15.60 -12.54 6.16
N ALA A 100 15.37 -13.07 7.36
CA ALA A 100 15.40 -14.51 7.62
C ALA A 100 14.38 -15.28 6.77
N GLU A 101 13.18 -14.72 6.58
CA GLU A 101 12.14 -15.31 5.72
C GLU A 101 12.49 -15.23 4.22
N ILE A 102 13.12 -14.15 3.76
CA ILE A 102 13.65 -14.03 2.39
C ILE A 102 14.75 -15.05 2.12
N GLU A 103 15.67 -15.23 3.08
CA GLU A 103 16.73 -16.23 3.00
C GLU A 103 16.15 -17.65 2.96
N ARG A 104 15.15 -17.93 3.81
CA ARG A 104 14.44 -19.22 3.79
C ARG A 104 13.77 -19.47 2.44
N PHE A 105 13.03 -18.48 1.93
CA PHE A 105 12.39 -18.59 0.62
C PHE A 105 13.41 -18.90 -0.47
N THR A 106 14.51 -18.15 -0.52
CA THR A 106 15.60 -18.32 -1.49
C THR A 106 16.19 -19.73 -1.43
N LYS A 107 16.51 -20.20 -0.22
CA LYS A 107 17.10 -21.53 0.00
C LYS A 107 16.17 -22.66 -0.43
N GLU A 108 14.89 -22.56 -0.11
CA GLU A 108 13.93 -23.65 -0.35
C GLU A 108 13.36 -23.65 -1.78
N SER A 109 13.25 -22.48 -2.41
CA SER A 109 12.68 -22.34 -3.76
C SER A 109 13.74 -22.34 -4.87
N GLY A 110 14.99 -22.01 -4.56
CA GLY A 110 16.07 -21.86 -5.53
C GLY A 110 16.01 -20.57 -6.37
N PHE A 111 15.09 -19.65 -6.05
CA PHE A 111 15.00 -18.36 -6.73
C PHE A 111 16.20 -17.47 -6.41
N PHE A 112 16.56 -16.59 -7.34
CA PHE A 112 17.49 -15.50 -7.09
C PHE A 112 16.71 -14.28 -6.53
N PRO A 113 16.99 -13.82 -5.30
CA PRO A 113 16.23 -12.74 -4.70
C PRO A 113 16.68 -11.37 -5.21
N VAL A 114 15.70 -10.50 -5.52
CA VAL A 114 15.90 -9.05 -5.65
C VAL A 114 15.04 -8.39 -4.59
N VAL A 115 15.69 -7.77 -3.60
CA VAL A 115 15.01 -7.13 -2.48
C VAL A 115 14.94 -5.62 -2.71
N VAL A 116 13.72 -5.07 -2.66
CA VAL A 116 13.45 -3.64 -2.82
C VAL A 116 12.76 -3.13 -1.56
N GLY A 117 13.43 -2.23 -0.83
CA GLY A 117 12.82 -1.49 0.26
C GLY A 117 12.03 -0.29 -0.26
N THR A 118 10.85 -0.04 0.29
CA THR A 118 10.00 1.10 -0.09
C THR A 118 10.33 2.39 0.68
N GLY A 119 11.37 2.37 1.52
CA GLY A 119 11.82 3.48 2.35
C GLY A 119 11.52 3.27 3.84
N ASP A 120 11.94 4.23 4.66
CA ASP A 120 11.67 4.24 6.11
C ASP A 120 10.36 4.98 6.44
N MET A 121 9.84 4.73 7.63
CA MET A 121 8.73 5.48 8.20
C MET A 121 9.23 6.67 9.01
N ILE A 122 8.59 7.82 8.77
CA ILE A 122 8.93 9.08 9.44
C ILE A 122 7.83 9.39 10.46
N ALA A 123 8.22 9.79 11.67
CA ALA A 123 7.28 10.20 12.70
C ALA A 123 6.47 11.42 12.25
N VAL A 124 5.15 11.36 12.47
CA VAL A 124 4.25 12.48 12.18
C VAL A 124 4.45 13.56 13.26
N LYS A 125 4.86 14.75 12.82
CA LYS A 125 5.01 15.98 13.60
C LYS A 125 3.69 16.75 13.69
N ASP A 126 2.99 16.92 12.56
CA ASP A 126 1.71 17.63 12.52
C ASP A 126 0.90 17.27 11.26
N TYR A 127 -0.33 17.78 11.20
CA TYR A 127 -1.30 17.51 10.16
C TYR A 127 -1.68 18.76 9.37
N ILE A 128 -1.71 18.63 8.05
CA ILE A 128 -2.18 19.66 7.13
C ILE A 128 -3.68 19.51 6.93
N ASN A 129 -4.43 20.57 7.23
CA ASN A 129 -5.88 20.61 7.04
C ASN A 129 -6.26 21.34 5.74
N LEU A 130 -6.85 20.58 4.81
CA LEU A 130 -7.36 21.07 3.53
C LEU A 130 -8.89 21.20 3.50
N SER A 131 -9.58 21.10 4.64
CA SER A 131 -11.04 21.17 4.71
C SER A 131 -11.63 22.55 4.38
N ARG A 132 -10.79 23.56 4.14
CA ARG A 132 -11.18 24.94 3.80
C ARG A 132 -11.10 25.23 2.30
N LEU A 133 -10.67 24.25 1.51
CA LEU A 133 -10.63 24.41 0.07
C LEU A 133 -12.05 24.41 -0.49
N ASP A 134 -12.30 25.28 -1.46
CA ASP A 134 -13.52 25.21 -2.27
C ASP A 134 -13.45 24.00 -3.22
N GLY A 135 -12.26 23.71 -3.75
CA GLY A 135 -11.96 22.51 -4.53
C GLY A 135 -11.75 21.23 -3.69
N LEU A 136 -11.49 20.11 -4.37
CA LEU A 136 -11.36 18.80 -3.75
C LEU A 136 -9.90 18.41 -3.55
N ALA A 137 -9.54 18.05 -2.31
CA ALA A 137 -8.28 17.39 -1.99
C ALA A 137 -8.50 15.91 -1.69
N ILE A 138 -7.79 15.05 -2.41
CA ILE A 138 -7.80 13.59 -2.23
C ILE A 138 -6.42 13.13 -1.76
N THR A 139 -6.40 12.35 -0.68
CA THR A 139 -5.19 11.70 -0.16
C THR A 139 -5.45 10.21 -0.10
N SER A 140 -4.45 9.39 -0.38
CA SER A 140 -4.58 7.95 -0.17
C SER A 140 -4.20 7.60 1.27
N HIS A 141 -4.84 6.58 1.84
CA HIS A 141 -4.55 6.08 3.19
C HIS A 141 -3.08 5.67 3.41
N TRP A 142 -2.41 5.35 2.31
CA TRP A 142 -1.06 4.79 2.23
C TRP A 142 0.01 5.84 1.93
N LEU A 143 -0.37 7.01 1.38
CA LEU A 143 0.52 8.11 1.03
C LEU A 143 -0.04 9.42 1.57
N THR A 144 0.16 9.66 2.87
CA THR A 144 -0.33 10.89 3.52
C THR A 144 0.58 12.10 3.26
N ARG A 145 1.73 11.91 2.59
CA ARG A 145 2.65 12.98 2.16
C ARG A 145 2.18 13.72 0.91
N TYR A 146 1.30 13.13 0.11
CA TYR A 146 0.82 13.71 -1.13
C TYR A 146 -0.70 13.87 -1.11
N ALA A 147 -1.19 15.00 -1.61
CA ALA A 147 -2.61 15.21 -1.88
C ALA A 147 -2.80 15.60 -3.35
N GLY A 148 -3.68 14.89 -4.05
CA GLY A 148 -4.18 15.31 -5.35
C GLY A 148 -5.23 16.39 -5.18
N LEU A 149 -5.11 17.47 -5.93
CA LEU A 149 -5.99 18.62 -5.87
C LEU A 149 -6.77 18.77 -7.20
N TYR A 150 -8.08 18.91 -7.09
CA TYR A 150 -9.02 18.99 -8.21
C TYR A 150 -9.93 20.21 -8.06
N ASP A 151 -10.19 20.91 -9.17
CA ASP A 151 -11.08 22.06 -9.26
C ASP A 151 -10.68 23.19 -8.27
N ILE A 152 -9.39 23.48 -8.19
CA ILE A 152 -8.83 24.43 -7.22
C ILE A 152 -8.99 25.87 -7.70
N SER A 153 -9.58 26.73 -6.87
CA SER A 153 -9.77 28.14 -7.18
C SER A 153 -8.50 28.99 -6.96
N ASP A 154 -8.49 30.23 -7.48
CA ASP A 154 -7.42 31.20 -7.17
C ASP A 154 -7.32 31.53 -5.67
N ASN A 155 -8.45 31.50 -4.95
CA ASN A 155 -8.48 31.68 -3.50
C ASN A 155 -7.81 30.51 -2.79
N ASP A 156 -8.12 29.28 -3.22
CA ASP A 156 -7.51 28.06 -2.70
C ASP A 156 -6.00 28.09 -2.92
N MET A 157 -5.53 28.45 -4.13
CA MET A 157 -4.10 28.58 -4.40
C MET A 157 -3.42 29.62 -3.51
N ARG A 158 -4.06 30.76 -3.24
CA ARG A 158 -3.55 31.77 -2.29
C ARG A 158 -3.50 31.24 -0.86
N TYR A 159 -4.48 30.44 -0.45
CA TYR A 159 -4.50 29.78 0.85
C TYR A 159 -3.39 28.74 0.96
N LEU A 160 -3.31 27.79 0.02
CA LEU A 160 -2.35 26.69 -0.01
C LEU A 160 -0.90 27.17 0.10
N ARG A 161 -0.54 28.25 -0.59
CA ARG A 161 0.81 28.84 -0.52
C ARG A 161 1.20 29.39 0.85
N LYS A 162 0.23 29.57 1.76
CA LYS A 162 0.45 30.06 3.13
C LYS A 162 0.34 28.97 4.18
N VAL A 163 -0.06 27.76 3.80
CA VAL A 163 -0.26 26.65 4.73
C VAL A 163 1.10 26.12 5.17
N ILE A 164 1.34 26.13 6.48
CA ILE A 164 2.54 25.53 7.09
C ILE A 164 2.52 24.02 6.82
N GLY A 165 3.67 23.47 6.44
CA GLY A 165 3.84 22.04 6.18
C GLY A 165 3.64 21.64 4.73
N ILE A 166 3.17 22.52 3.84
CA ILE A 166 3.23 22.27 2.39
C ILE A 166 4.62 22.68 1.89
N GLU A 167 5.35 21.70 1.37
CA GLU A 167 6.68 21.88 0.77
C GLU A 167 6.55 22.45 -0.65
N ARG A 168 5.64 21.87 -1.44
CA ARG A 168 5.51 22.18 -2.85
C ARG A 168 4.09 21.96 -3.38
N LEU A 169 3.73 22.76 -4.38
CA LEU A 169 2.59 22.50 -5.26
C LEU A 169 3.15 22.21 -6.66
N VAL A 170 2.90 21.02 -7.17
CA VAL A 170 3.41 20.52 -8.46
C VAL A 170 2.25 20.48 -9.44
N SER A 171 2.35 21.11 -10.61
CA SER A 171 1.28 21.04 -11.60
C SER A 171 1.24 19.69 -12.30
N LYS A 172 0.09 19.34 -12.89
CA LYS A 172 -0.07 18.16 -13.72
C LYS A 172 0.99 18.09 -14.83
N GLU A 173 1.23 19.20 -15.52
CA GLU A 173 2.20 19.30 -16.62
C GLU A 173 3.62 19.04 -16.13
N GLU A 174 3.96 19.63 -14.98
CA GLU A 174 5.27 19.42 -14.37
C GLU A 174 5.48 17.95 -13.99
N PHE A 175 4.48 17.32 -13.38
CA PHE A 175 4.52 15.91 -13.03
C PHE A 175 4.66 15.01 -14.26
N ILE A 176 3.86 15.26 -15.31
CA ILE A 176 3.91 14.49 -16.56
C ILE A 176 5.27 14.62 -17.23
N SER A 177 5.90 15.79 -17.16
CA SER A 177 7.21 16.05 -17.79
C SER A 177 8.33 15.14 -17.27
N LEU A 178 8.17 14.52 -16.09
CA LEU A 178 9.14 13.58 -15.51
C LEU A 178 9.15 12.21 -16.22
N PHE A 179 8.12 11.88 -16.99
CA PHE A 179 7.91 10.54 -17.54
C PHE A 179 8.08 10.49 -19.06
N SER A 180 9.07 11.22 -19.60
CA SER A 180 9.41 11.30 -21.04
C SER A 180 9.03 10.04 -21.82
N ASP A 181 8.05 10.16 -22.71
CA ASP A 181 7.53 9.14 -23.66
C ASP A 181 6.59 8.05 -23.11
N ALA A 182 6.23 8.05 -21.82
CA ALA A 182 5.20 7.15 -21.31
C ALA A 182 3.79 7.67 -21.65
N MET A 183 2.88 6.78 -22.10
CA MET A 183 1.45 7.09 -22.13
C MET A 183 0.92 7.23 -20.70
N VAL A 184 1.01 8.43 -20.15
CA VAL A 184 0.39 8.77 -18.87
C VAL A 184 -1.09 9.08 -19.13
N ASP A 185 -1.98 8.36 -18.44
CA ASP A 185 -3.40 8.69 -18.42
C ASP A 185 -3.63 9.98 -17.63
N SER A 186 -3.50 11.11 -18.33
CA SER A 186 -3.59 12.46 -17.76
C SER A 186 -5.00 12.80 -17.24
N GLU A 187 -6.03 12.07 -17.66
CA GLU A 187 -7.41 12.28 -17.21
C GLU A 187 -7.59 11.86 -15.75
N ARG A 188 -6.81 10.88 -15.29
CA ARG A 188 -6.85 10.41 -13.89
C ARG A 188 -5.99 11.23 -12.94
N LEU A 189 -5.14 12.11 -13.46
CA LEU A 189 -4.26 12.93 -12.66
C LEU A 189 -4.97 14.17 -12.10
N PRO A 190 -4.66 14.58 -10.86
CA PRO A 190 -5.11 15.87 -10.34
C PRO A 190 -4.50 17.03 -11.12
N GLU A 191 -5.09 18.22 -11.04
CA GLU A 191 -4.54 19.44 -11.63
C GLU A 191 -3.23 19.84 -10.93
N TYR A 192 -3.18 19.62 -9.62
CA TYR A 192 -1.98 19.83 -8.81
C TYR A 192 -1.77 18.69 -7.81
N LEU A 193 -0.52 18.43 -7.49
CA LEU A 193 -0.10 17.61 -6.36
C LEU A 193 0.46 18.54 -5.27
N ALA A 194 -0.14 18.51 -4.08
CA ALA A 194 0.45 19.10 -2.89
C ALA A 194 1.40 18.09 -2.24
N VAL A 195 2.62 18.53 -1.95
CA VAL A 195 3.67 17.75 -1.30
C VAL A 195 3.86 18.29 0.12
N ALA A 196 3.75 17.42 1.11
CA ALA A 196 4.02 17.79 2.50
C ALA A 196 5.52 17.75 2.82
N CYS A 197 5.96 18.69 3.66
CA CYS A 197 7.27 18.67 4.30
C CYS A 197 7.46 17.38 5.12
N GLU A 198 8.70 17.03 5.39
CA GLU A 198 9.02 15.88 6.23
C GLU A 198 8.36 15.96 7.62
N GLY A 199 7.66 14.88 8.00
CA GLY A 199 6.91 14.78 9.24
C GLY A 199 5.53 15.45 9.21
N TYR A 200 5.16 16.14 8.14
CA TYR A 200 3.79 16.61 7.95
C TYR A 200 2.99 15.61 7.13
N CYS A 201 1.70 15.51 7.41
CA CYS A 201 0.80 14.69 6.60
C CYS A 201 -0.57 15.33 6.40
N PHE A 202 -1.16 15.12 5.23
CA PHE A 202 -2.50 15.62 4.92
C PHE A 202 -3.57 14.80 5.64
N ARG A 203 -4.54 15.46 6.25
CA ARG A 203 -5.72 14.75 6.77
C ARG A 203 -6.59 14.29 5.62
N ALA A 204 -6.75 12.98 5.47
CA ALA A 204 -7.81 12.44 4.63
C ALA A 204 -9.17 12.78 5.24
N THR A 205 -10.18 13.01 4.41
CA THR A 205 -11.59 13.13 4.83
C THR A 205 -12.10 11.87 5.56
N LEU A 206 -11.36 10.76 5.50
CA LEU A 206 -11.62 9.52 6.24
C LEU A 206 -10.83 9.38 7.55
N PHE A 207 -9.86 10.25 7.85
CA PHE A 207 -9.23 10.36 9.18
C PHE A 207 -10.14 11.15 10.13
N ARG A 208 -11.32 10.62 10.44
CA ARG A 208 -12.05 11.05 11.64
C ARG A 208 -11.40 10.36 12.84
N TYR A 209 -10.40 11.01 13.43
CA TYR A 209 -10.07 10.75 14.83
C TYR A 209 -11.33 11.10 15.64
N ARG A 210 -12.02 10.10 16.21
CA ARG A 210 -12.94 10.36 17.32
C ARG A 210 -12.06 10.73 18.52
N GLN A 211 -11.97 12.01 18.85
CA GLN A 211 -11.37 12.46 20.11
C GLN A 211 -12.32 12.33 21.31
N ASP A 212 -13.54 11.79 21.13
CA ASP A 212 -14.61 11.93 22.12
C ASP A 212 -15.01 10.64 22.86
N LEU A 213 -14.05 9.76 23.18
CA LEU A 213 -14.30 8.60 24.06
C LEU A 213 -13.24 8.47 25.16
N VAL A 214 -13.04 9.55 25.90
CA VAL A 214 -12.66 9.47 27.33
C VAL A 214 -13.45 10.56 28.06
N ARG A 215 -14.54 10.15 28.69
CA ARG A 215 -15.11 10.78 29.88
C ARG A 215 -15.50 9.68 30.84
#